data_AF-A0A9W5QG27-F1
#
_entry.id   AF-A0A9W5QG27-F1
#
_cell.length_a   1.000
_cell.length_b   1.000
_cell.length_c   1.000
_cell.angle_alpha   90.00
_cell.angle_beta   90.00
_cell.angle_gamma   90.00
#
_symmetry.space_group_name_H-M   'P 1'
#
loop_
_entity.id
_entity.type
_entity.pdbx_description
1 polymer ?
#
loop_
_entity_poly.entity_id
_entity_poly.type
_entity_poly.pdbx_seq_one_letter_code
_entity_poly.pdbx_strand_id
1 'polypeptide(L)'
;MKEIDKYMFLQEAAIRWGIPYETVKNKVKPSLVKEEQINSMIKRGLIKYFEPPRDPNRIYKRDQKTWLVSIDAMHEWFGEPKNKE
;
A
#
# COMPACT_ATOMS: atom_id res chain seq x y z
N MET A 1 11.65 -16.41 5.29
CA MET A 1 11.23 -15.19 4.57
C MET A 1 11.87 -14.00 5.26
N LYS A 2 12.50 -13.08 4.52
CA LYS A 2 13.10 -11.87 5.14
C LYS A 2 11.96 -10.91 5.51
N GLU A 3 12.19 -10.03 6.49
CA GLU A 3 11.15 -9.08 6.92
C GLU A 3 10.71 -8.15 5.79
N ILE A 4 11.63 -7.77 4.90
CA ILE A 4 11.32 -6.91 3.76
C ILE A 4 10.37 -7.59 2.77
N ASP A 5 10.43 -8.92 2.63
CA ASP A 5 9.55 -9.68 1.72
C ASP A 5 8.09 -9.69 2.20
N LYS A 6 7.83 -9.25 3.44
CA LYS A 6 6.47 -9.07 3.97
C LYS A 6 5.78 -7.83 3.40
N TYR A 7 6.53 -6.93 2.75
CA TYR A 7 6.04 -5.67 2.21
C TYR A 7 6.20 -5.64 0.70
N MET A 8 5.24 -5.02 0.03
CA MET A 8 5.21 -4.95 -1.42
C MET A 8 4.55 -3.66 -1.90
N PHE A 9 4.79 -3.31 -3.16
CA PHE A 9 4.06 -2.22 -3.80
C PHE A 9 2.60 -2.62 -4.04
N LEU A 10 1.68 -1.66 -4.09
CA LEU A 10 0.26 -1.94 -4.38
C LEU A 10 0.07 -2.71 -5.70
N GLN A 11 0.91 -2.44 -6.70
CA GLN A 11 0.83 -3.11 -7.99
C GLN A 11 1.29 -4.56 -7.92
N GLU A 12 2.35 -4.84 -7.16
CA GLU A 12 2.79 -6.20 -6.86
C GLU A 12 1.71 -6.97 -6.09
N ALA A 13 1.11 -6.35 -5.09
CA ALA A 13 -0.01 -6.92 -4.33
C ALA A 13 -1.22 -7.26 -5.22
N ALA A 14 -1.58 -6.36 -6.13
CA ALA A 14 -2.66 -6.55 -7.08
C ALA A 14 -2.43 -7.78 -7.99
N ILE A 15 -1.21 -7.93 -8.50
CA ILE A 15 -0.82 -9.08 -9.34
C ILE A 15 -0.87 -10.38 -8.53
N ARG A 16 -0.29 -10.37 -7.33
CA ARG A 16 -0.20 -11.56 -6.46
C ARG A 16 -1.56 -12.05 -5.97
N TRP A 17 -2.49 -11.15 -5.68
CA TRP A 17 -3.85 -11.52 -5.29
C TRP A 17 -4.82 -11.70 -6.46
N GLY A 18 -4.43 -11.33 -7.69
CA GLY A 18 -5.32 -11.34 -8.85
C GLY A 18 -6.48 -10.35 -8.71
N ILE A 19 -6.22 -9.18 -8.13
CA ILE A 19 -7.21 -8.12 -7.84
C ILE A 19 -6.86 -6.88 -8.68
N PRO A 20 -7.85 -6.17 -9.26
CA PRO A 20 -7.57 -4.94 -9.99
C PRO A 20 -6.82 -3.92 -9.13
N TYR A 21 -5.79 -3.28 -9.70
CA TYR A 21 -4.95 -2.31 -9.01
C TYR A 21 -5.77 -1.19 -8.32
N GLU A 22 -6.78 -0.66 -9.01
CA GLU A 22 -7.67 0.38 -8.47
C GLU A 22 -8.40 -0.09 -7.20
N THR A 23 -8.80 -1.37 -7.13
CA THR A 23 -9.44 -1.93 -5.94
C THR A 23 -8.51 -1.95 -4.73
N VAL A 24 -7.23 -2.32 -4.94
CA VAL A 24 -6.21 -2.31 -3.89
C VAL A 24 -5.90 -0.87 -3.47
N LYS A 25 -5.71 0.03 -4.44
CA LYS A 25 -5.46 1.46 -4.21
C LYS A 25 -6.59 2.15 -3.43
N ASN A 26 -7.84 1.75 -3.65
CA ASN A 26 -8.98 2.32 -2.93
C ASN A 26 -8.95 2.00 -1.42
N LYS A 27 -8.28 0.92 -0.99
CA LYS A 27 -8.11 0.58 0.44
C LYS A 27 -7.18 1.53 1.20
N VAL A 28 -6.34 2.28 0.48
CA VAL A 28 -5.38 3.22 1.08
C VAL A 28 -5.70 4.68 0.74
N LYS A 29 -6.83 4.95 0.09
CA LYS A 29 -7.21 6.29 -0.33
C LYS A 29 -7.97 7.01 0.80
N PRO A 30 -7.44 8.12 1.37
CA PRO A 30 -8.09 8.83 2.48
C PRO A 30 -9.47 9.40 2.13
N SER A 31 -9.76 9.62 0.85
CA SER A 31 -11.07 10.09 0.41
C SER A 31 -12.15 8.99 0.38
N LEU A 32 -11.76 7.71 0.49
CA LEU A 32 -12.67 6.56 0.43
C LEU A 32 -12.70 5.76 1.73
N VAL A 33 -11.62 5.82 2.52
CA VAL A 33 -11.48 5.13 3.81
C VAL A 33 -11.31 6.17 4.90
N LYS A 34 -11.98 5.97 6.04
CA LYS A 34 -11.86 6.87 7.19
C LYS A 34 -10.39 7.06 7.58
N GLU A 35 -9.99 8.30 7.80
CA GLU A 35 -8.60 8.64 8.11
C GLU A 35 -8.08 7.91 9.36
N GLU A 36 -8.94 7.71 10.36
CA GLU A 36 -8.65 6.94 11.57
C GLU A 36 -8.24 5.49 11.26
N GLN A 37 -8.90 4.86 10.29
CA GLN A 37 -8.60 3.49 9.90
C GLN A 37 -7.25 3.42 9.17
N ILE A 38 -6.98 4.37 8.26
CA ILE A 38 -5.68 4.45 7.59
C ILE A 38 -4.56 4.67 8.62
N ASN A 39 -4.75 5.62 9.56
CA ASN A 39 -3.79 5.91 10.61
C ASN A 39 -3.56 4.70 11.53
N SER A 40 -4.62 3.95 11.85
CA SER A 40 -4.51 2.69 12.60
C SER A 40 -3.68 1.64 11.85
N MET A 41 -3.92 1.45 10.55
CA MET A 41 -3.15 0.51 9.73
C MET A 41 -1.68 0.93 9.60
N ILE A 42 -1.39 2.24 9.49
CA ILE A 42 -0.01 2.76 9.51
C ILE A 42 0.65 2.47 10.86
N LYS A 43 -0.02 2.75 11.98
CA LYS A 43 0.50 2.50 13.33
C LYS A 43 0.78 1.01 13.57
N ARG A 44 -0.06 0.12 13.03
CA ARG A 44 0.12 -1.34 13.08
C ARG A 44 1.22 -1.85 12.15
N GLY A 45 1.83 -0.97 11.34
CA GLY A 45 2.86 -1.36 10.37
C GLY A 45 2.31 -2.16 9.19
N LEU A 46 1.00 -2.08 8.90
CA LEU A 46 0.36 -2.81 7.83
C LEU A 46 0.47 -2.13 6.47
N ILE A 47 0.51 -0.79 6.47
CA ILE A 47 0.68 0.03 5.28
C ILE A 47 1.63 1.18 5.58
N LYS A 48 2.31 1.69 4.55
CA LYS A 48 3.18 2.87 4.64
C LYS A 48 2.99 3.69 3.37
N TYR A 49 3.06 5.01 3.49
CA TYR A 49 3.15 5.86 2.32
C TYR A 49 4.39 6.74 2.36
N PHE A 50 4.77 7.19 1.17
CA PHE A 50 5.73 8.27 0.99
C PHE A 50 5.08 9.35 0.15
N GLU A 51 5.12 10.57 0.67
CA GLU A 51 4.76 11.77 -0.07
C GLU A 51 6.00 12.67 -0.16
N PRO A 52 6.57 12.88 -1.36
CA PRO A 52 7.75 13.72 -1.50
C PRO A 52 7.43 15.16 -1.08
N PRO A 53 8.30 15.81 -0.27
CA PRO A 53 8.04 17.16 0.21
C PRO A 53 7.98 18.15 -0.95
N ARG A 54 7.22 19.22 -0.74
CA ARG A 54 7.10 20.30 -1.74
C ARG A 54 8.30 21.23 -1.60
N ASP A 55 9.35 20.92 -2.35
CA ASP A 55 10.56 21.72 -2.39
C ASP A 55 10.74 22.36 -3.79
N PRO A 56 10.99 23.69 -3.87
CA PRO A 56 11.21 24.39 -5.13
C PRO A 56 12.58 24.09 -5.77
N ASN A 57 13.57 23.62 -5.01
CA ASN A 57 14.92 23.27 -5.47
C ASN A 57 15.14 21.75 -5.55
N ARG A 58 14.05 20.99 -5.68
CA ARG A 58 14.06 19.53 -5.56
C ARG A 58 14.94 18.85 -6.62
N ILE A 59 15.75 17.90 -6.17
CA ILE A 59 16.50 16.95 -7.03
C ILE A 59 15.64 15.73 -7.44
N TYR A 60 14.47 15.57 -6.85
CA TYR A 60 13.56 14.45 -7.09
C TYR A 60 12.31 14.90 -7.85
N LYS A 61 11.76 14.00 -8.66
CA LYS A 61 10.47 14.21 -9.29
C LYS A 61 9.37 14.13 -8.23
N ARG A 62 8.47 15.12 -8.22
CA ARG A 62 7.28 15.05 -7.38
C ARG A 62 6.24 14.20 -8.09
N ASP A 63 6.27 12.91 -7.86
CA ASP A 63 5.22 12.00 -8.27
C ASP A 63 4.11 11.91 -7.22
N GLN A 64 3.04 11.18 -7.54
CA GLN A 64 1.93 10.94 -6.63
C GLN A 64 2.39 10.17 -5.38
N LYS A 65 1.60 10.33 -4.31
CA LYS A 65 1.73 9.57 -3.07
C LYS A 65 1.90 8.08 -3.37
N THR A 66 3.04 7.52 -2.98
CA THR A 66 3.35 6.10 -3.21
C THR A 66 3.05 5.31 -1.94
N TRP A 67 2.55 4.10 -2.10
CA TRP A 67 2.11 3.24 -1.01
C TRP A 67 2.81 1.89 -1.06
N LEU A 68 3.16 1.41 0.13
CA LEU A 68 3.58 0.06 0.44
C LEU A 68 2.51 -0.61 1.30
N VAL A 69 2.30 -1.89 1.06
CA VAL A 69 1.32 -2.73 1.75
C VAL A 69 2.00 -4.01 2.22
N SER A 70 1.62 -4.48 3.41
CA SER A 70 2.07 -5.78 3.93
C SER A 70 1.23 -6.93 3.38
N ILE A 71 1.79 -8.14 3.40
CA ILE A 71 1.06 -9.39 3.16
C ILE A 71 -0.14 -9.49 4.11
N ASP A 72 0.06 -9.17 5.39
CA ASP A 72 -0.99 -9.22 6.40
C ASP A 72 -2.16 -8.29 6.08
N ALA A 73 -1.90 -7.08 5.59
CA ALA A 73 -2.95 -6.15 5.16
C ALA A 73 -3.77 -6.71 3.99
N MET A 74 -3.11 -7.35 3.02
CA MET A 74 -3.79 -7.98 1.89
C MET A 74 -4.64 -9.17 2.33
N HIS A 75 -4.15 -9.97 3.30
CA HIS A 75 -4.94 -11.02 3.92
C HIS A 75 -6.17 -10.46 4.66
N GLU A 76 -6.02 -9.38 5.43
CA GLU A 76 -7.14 -8.73 6.12
C GLU A 76 -8.20 -8.21 5.14
N TRP A 77 -7.80 -7.70 3.98
CA TRP A 77 -8.73 -7.12 3.01
C TRP A 77 -9.40 -8.13 2.09
N PHE A 78 -8.67 -9.17 1.69
CA PHE A 78 -9.05 -10.00 0.56
C PHE A 78 -8.85 -11.51 0.79
N GLY A 79 -8.31 -11.93 1.93
CA GLY A 79 -8.05 -13.34 2.25
C GLY A 79 -6.77 -13.87 1.59
N GLU A 80 -6.71 -15.18 1.31
CA GLU A 80 -5.54 -15.80 0.69
C GLU A 80 -5.31 -15.32 -0.76
N PRO A 81 -4.03 -15.19 -1.20
CA PRO A 81 -3.72 -14.85 -2.58
C PRO A 81 -4.18 -15.96 -3.53
N LYS A 82 -4.80 -15.56 -4.64
CA LYS A 82 -5.27 -16.51 -5.67
C LYS A 82 -4.13 -17.10 -6.50
N ASN A 83 -3.04 -16.34 -6.66
CA ASN A 83 -1.85 -16.81 -7.35
C ASN A 83 -0.81 -17.18 -6.29
N LYS A 84 -0.76 -18.46 -5.92
CA LYS A 84 0.38 -19.04 -5.19
C LYS A 84 1.46 -19.32 -6.24
N GLU A 85 2.33 -18.34 -6.49
CA GLU A 85 3.68 -18.64 -7.00
C GLU A 85 4.50 -19.30 -5.90
#